data_AF-A0A2E6ZC89-F1
#
_entry.id   AF-A0A2E6ZC89-F1
#
_cell.length_a   1.000
_cell.length_b   1.000
_cell.length_c   1.000
_cell.angle_alpha   90.00
_cell.angle_beta   90.00
_cell.angle_gamma   90.00
#
_symmetry.space_group_name_H-M   'P 1'
#
loop_
_entity.id
_entity.type
_entity.pdbx_description
1 polymer ?
#
loop_
_entity_poly.entity_id
_entity_poly.type
_entity_poly.pdbx_seq_one_letter_code
_entity_poly.pdbx_strand_id
1 'polypeptide(L)'
;MELTPQLLETQHFPERFRGYDPDAVDDFLERVANGLGEMQARLDEVADRLIAAEARIVPNGEQEGIQVEDGRPGPIESIREALATAPRVGMDVADERESISVAVGATKIEIDRISQLIALAKETAEDVVEDAISATREQIGDLLADVLVVSSSELAATEALARKAELEAELLELEARISARRNDADQLANLIETRRRALGEIARDLSGRPDGPPGDHPATASVEGVAVIDDFPSTEMAREAPARRTRQIRSGEEIDDPFFSALHRREPLEGEQSGT
;
A
#
# COMPACT_ATOMS: atom_id res chain seq x y z
N MET A 1 -6.34 11.95 -31.34
CA MET A 1 -7.65 11.36 -31.02
C MET A 1 -7.88 11.69 -29.56
N GLU A 2 -8.91 12.48 -29.26
CA GLU A 2 -9.21 12.87 -27.88
C GLU A 2 -9.95 11.71 -27.22
N LEU A 3 -9.31 11.09 -26.23
CA LEU A 3 -9.93 10.08 -25.40
C LEU A 3 -10.69 10.81 -24.30
N THR A 4 -12.01 10.80 -24.36
CA THR A 4 -12.87 11.26 -23.26
C THR A 4 -13.34 10.04 -22.46
N PRO A 5 -13.54 10.14 -21.13
CA PRO A 5 -14.01 9.02 -20.31
C PRO A 5 -15.30 8.38 -20.86
N GLN A 6 -16.21 9.21 -21.37
CA GLN A 6 -17.47 8.80 -22.00
C GLN A 6 -17.29 7.99 -23.30
N LEU A 7 -16.19 8.21 -24.01
CA LEU A 7 -15.87 7.49 -25.25
C LEU A 7 -15.30 6.10 -24.94
N LEU A 8 -14.63 5.93 -23.82
CA LEU A 8 -14.09 4.63 -23.38
C LEU A 8 -15.21 3.68 -22.92
N GLU A 9 -16.24 4.22 -22.25
CA GLU A 9 -17.42 3.42 -21.81
C GLU A 9 -18.32 2.98 -22.96
N THR A 10 -18.35 3.72 -24.07
CA THR A 10 -19.26 3.45 -25.20
C THR A 10 -18.60 2.64 -26.33
N GLN A 11 -17.29 2.41 -26.26
CA GLN A 11 -16.53 1.77 -27.33
C GLN A 11 -16.72 0.25 -27.34
N HIS A 12 -17.41 -0.27 -28.37
CA HIS A 12 -17.58 -1.72 -28.56
C HIS A 12 -16.50 -2.28 -29.50
N PHE A 13 -15.90 -3.40 -29.12
CA PHE A 13 -14.89 -4.10 -29.93
C PHE A 13 -15.46 -5.38 -30.57
N PRO A 14 -15.11 -5.71 -31.83
CA PRO A 14 -15.56 -6.93 -32.48
C PRO A 14 -14.81 -8.17 -31.95
N GLU A 15 -15.55 -9.20 -31.57
CA GLU A 15 -14.99 -10.47 -31.10
C GLU A 15 -14.26 -11.23 -32.22
N ARG A 16 -13.07 -11.77 -31.90
CA ARG A 16 -12.27 -12.59 -32.81
C ARG A 16 -11.86 -13.89 -32.12
N PHE A 17 -11.61 -14.94 -32.91
CA PHE A 17 -11.42 -16.33 -32.44
C PHE A 17 -10.18 -16.59 -31.55
N ARG A 18 -9.41 -15.53 -31.22
CA ARG A 18 -8.33 -15.45 -30.21
C ARG A 18 -8.17 -14.00 -29.75
N GLY A 19 -9.29 -13.37 -29.37
CA GLY A 19 -9.32 -12.00 -28.85
C GLY A 19 -8.88 -11.92 -27.40
N TYR A 20 -8.74 -10.68 -26.92
CA TYR A 20 -8.69 -10.43 -25.48
C TYR A 20 -10.03 -10.83 -24.85
N ASP A 21 -9.99 -11.24 -23.59
CA ASP A 21 -11.17 -11.55 -22.81
C ASP A 21 -12.01 -10.26 -22.63
N PRO A 22 -13.25 -10.20 -23.13
CA PRO A 22 -14.05 -8.97 -23.11
C PRO A 22 -14.24 -8.43 -21.68
N ASP A 23 -14.50 -9.30 -20.71
CA ASP A 23 -14.71 -8.91 -19.31
C ASP A 23 -13.45 -8.24 -18.72
N ALA A 24 -12.26 -8.77 -19.02
CA ALA A 24 -10.99 -8.20 -18.58
C ALA A 24 -10.64 -6.87 -19.29
N VAL A 25 -11.12 -6.68 -20.52
CA VAL A 25 -10.98 -5.41 -21.26
C VAL A 25 -11.92 -4.37 -20.68
N ASP A 26 -13.15 -4.74 -20.34
CA ASP A 26 -14.13 -3.84 -19.74
C ASP A 26 -13.66 -3.35 -18.35
N ASP A 27 -13.16 -4.25 -17.50
CA ASP A 27 -12.54 -3.92 -16.20
C ASP A 27 -11.36 -2.93 -16.37
N PHE A 28 -10.57 -3.11 -17.43
CA PHE A 28 -9.45 -2.22 -17.74
C PHE A 28 -9.94 -0.85 -18.21
N LEU A 29 -10.95 -0.81 -19.07
CA LEU A 29 -11.53 0.44 -19.57
C LEU A 29 -12.21 1.23 -18.46
N GLU A 30 -12.91 0.57 -17.53
CA GLU A 30 -13.48 1.21 -16.35
C GLU A 30 -12.38 1.86 -15.49
N ARG A 31 -11.28 1.14 -15.25
CA ARG A 31 -10.13 1.68 -14.51
C ARG A 31 -9.48 2.88 -15.23
N VAL A 32 -9.35 2.81 -16.55
CA VAL A 32 -8.79 3.91 -17.35
C VAL A 32 -9.73 5.12 -17.38
N ALA A 33 -11.05 4.90 -17.48
CA ALA A 33 -12.05 5.96 -17.43
C ALA A 33 -12.03 6.67 -16.07
N ASN A 34 -11.97 5.91 -14.97
CA ASN A 34 -11.84 6.44 -13.62
C ASN A 34 -10.55 7.26 -13.43
N GLY A 35 -9.40 6.73 -13.89
CA GLY A 35 -8.12 7.44 -13.82
C GLY A 35 -8.08 8.71 -14.68
N LEU A 36 -8.73 8.70 -15.84
CA LEU A 36 -8.85 9.88 -16.70
C LEU A 36 -9.76 10.94 -16.07
N GLY A 37 -10.87 10.52 -15.44
CA GLY A 37 -11.74 11.42 -14.68
C GLY A 37 -11.04 12.07 -13.49
N GLU A 38 -10.23 11.30 -12.75
CA GLU A 38 -9.42 11.84 -11.66
C GLU A 38 -8.36 12.84 -12.15
N MET A 39 -7.68 12.54 -13.26
CA MET A 39 -6.71 13.45 -13.86
C MET A 39 -7.36 14.75 -14.35
N GLN A 40 -8.54 14.66 -14.96
CA GLN A 40 -9.33 15.82 -15.38
C GLN A 40 -9.77 16.66 -14.17
N ALA A 41 -10.28 16.03 -13.11
CA ALA A 41 -10.66 16.72 -11.88
C ALA A 41 -9.47 17.47 -11.24
N ARG A 42 -8.28 16.86 -11.24
CA ARG A 42 -7.05 17.53 -10.76
C ARG A 42 -6.64 18.71 -11.65
N LEU A 43 -6.82 18.60 -12.97
CA LEU A 43 -6.54 19.72 -13.88
C LEU A 43 -7.53 20.86 -13.68
N ASP A 44 -8.81 20.56 -13.49
CA ASP A 44 -9.84 21.54 -13.19
C ASP A 44 -9.57 22.22 -11.84
N GLU A 45 -9.18 21.48 -10.80
CA GLU A 45 -8.78 22.03 -9.50
C GLU A 45 -7.55 22.96 -9.60
N VAL A 46 -6.54 22.56 -10.37
CA VAL A 46 -5.35 23.39 -10.61
C VAL A 46 -5.71 24.64 -11.41
N ALA A 47 -6.59 24.53 -12.40
CA ALA A 47 -7.09 25.67 -13.17
C ALA A 47 -7.89 26.63 -12.29
N ASP A 48 -8.79 26.12 -11.45
CA ASP A 48 -9.57 26.92 -10.48
C ASP A 48 -8.65 27.60 -9.46
N ARG A 49 -7.62 26.91 -8.99
CA ARG A 49 -6.61 27.48 -8.08
C ARG A 49 -5.79 28.57 -8.77
N LEU A 50 -5.43 28.38 -10.05
CA LEU A 50 -4.72 29.38 -10.83
C LEU A 50 -5.58 30.62 -11.06
N ILE A 51 -6.85 30.44 -11.45
CA ILE A 51 -7.82 31.51 -11.62
C ILE A 51 -8.04 32.24 -10.29
N ALA A 52 -8.15 31.52 -9.18
CA ALA A 52 -8.29 32.13 -7.85
C ALA A 52 -7.03 32.88 -7.41
N ALA A 53 -5.84 32.38 -7.74
CA ALA A 53 -4.57 33.07 -7.48
C ALA A 53 -4.44 34.33 -8.35
N GLU A 54 -4.79 34.25 -9.63
CA GLU A 54 -4.84 35.39 -10.55
C GLU A 54 -5.87 36.44 -10.08
N ALA A 55 -7.07 36.02 -9.71
CA ALA A 55 -8.12 36.88 -9.17
C ALA A 55 -7.77 37.49 -7.80
N ARG A 56 -6.80 36.94 -7.06
CA ARG A 56 -6.23 37.54 -5.83
C ARG A 56 -5.06 38.49 -6.10
N ILE A 57 -4.42 38.37 -7.25
CA ILE A 57 -3.42 39.33 -7.74
C ILE A 57 -4.11 40.57 -8.32
N VAL A 58 -5.33 40.40 -8.88
CA VAL A 58 -6.09 41.47 -9.55
C VAL A 58 -6.90 42.44 -8.64
N PRO A 59 -7.19 42.26 -7.33
CA PRO A 59 -7.85 43.27 -6.52
C PRO A 59 -6.86 44.21 -5.79
N ASN A 60 -5.54 44.02 -5.94
CA ASN A 60 -4.51 44.94 -5.43
C ASN A 60 -3.85 45.78 -6.54
N GLY A 61 -4.35 45.68 -7.78
CA GLY A 61 -3.80 46.36 -8.97
C GLY A 61 -4.56 47.60 -9.42
N GLU A 62 -5.61 48.04 -8.72
CA GLU A 62 -6.30 49.30 -9.03
C GLU A 62 -5.59 50.51 -8.40
N GLN A 63 -4.30 50.67 -8.68
CA GLN A 63 -3.61 51.96 -8.74
C GLN A 63 -2.23 51.77 -9.37
N GLU A 64 -2.20 51.46 -10.67
CA GLU A 64 -1.38 52.15 -11.68
C GLU A 64 -1.47 51.35 -12.97
N GLY A 65 -2.07 51.97 -13.99
CA GLY A 65 -2.22 51.36 -15.31
C GLY A 65 -0.86 51.04 -15.90
N ILE A 66 -0.63 49.75 -16.18
CA ILE A 66 0.43 49.35 -17.10
C ILE A 66 -0.07 49.67 -18.51
N GLN A 67 0.06 50.94 -18.88
CA GLN A 67 0.21 51.32 -20.28
C GLN A 67 1.55 50.79 -20.75
N VAL A 68 1.48 49.90 -21.74
CA VAL A 68 2.63 49.44 -22.49
C VAL A 68 3.11 50.61 -23.35
N GLU A 69 3.97 51.47 -22.80
CA GLU A 69 4.78 52.42 -23.57
C GLU A 69 6.27 52.12 -23.40
N ASP A 70 6.89 51.79 -24.53
CA ASP A 70 8.32 51.62 -24.72
C ASP A 70 8.97 53.02 -24.77
N GLY A 71 9.49 53.50 -23.64
CA GLY A 71 10.04 54.86 -23.54
C GLY A 71 10.60 55.23 -22.17
N ARG A 72 11.70 54.60 -21.72
CA ARG A 72 12.40 54.95 -20.47
C ARG A 72 13.30 56.18 -20.63
N PRO A 73 13.17 57.25 -19.82
CA PRO A 73 14.33 57.94 -19.26
C PRO A 73 14.85 57.13 -18.07
N GLY A 74 16.16 56.91 -18.00
CA GLY A 74 16.77 55.95 -17.09
C GLY A 74 16.68 56.33 -15.60
N PRO A 75 16.83 55.36 -14.67
CA PRO A 75 16.80 55.57 -13.22
C PRO A 75 17.75 56.66 -12.70
N ILE A 76 18.79 56.99 -13.47
CA ILE A 76 19.84 57.96 -13.13
C ILE A 76 19.32 59.41 -13.25
N GLU A 77 18.38 59.70 -14.16
CA GLU A 77 17.78 61.04 -14.29
C GLU A 77 16.81 61.32 -13.15
N SER A 78 16.01 60.32 -12.75
CA SER A 78 15.09 60.42 -11.60
C SER A 78 15.83 60.67 -10.28
N ILE A 79 17.00 60.04 -10.09
CA ILE A 79 17.84 60.30 -8.91
C ILE A 79 18.46 61.71 -8.95
N ARG A 80 18.86 62.22 -10.13
CA ARG A 80 19.43 63.57 -10.28
C ARG A 80 18.38 64.66 -10.02
N GLU A 81 17.14 64.46 -10.46
CA GLU A 81 16.02 65.38 -10.21
C GLU A 81 15.61 65.40 -8.72
N ALA A 82 15.62 64.23 -8.06
CA ALA A 82 15.40 64.13 -6.63
C ALA A 82 16.51 64.82 -5.80
N LEU A 83 17.78 64.75 -6.24
CA LEU A 83 18.91 65.46 -5.62
C LEU A 83 18.90 66.97 -5.87
N ALA A 84 18.32 67.44 -6.97
CA ALA A 84 18.16 68.86 -7.25
C ALA A 84 17.06 69.52 -6.39
N THR A 85 16.12 68.72 -5.88
CA THR A 85 14.96 69.18 -5.09
C THR A 85 15.20 69.08 -3.58
N ALA A 86 16.32 68.49 -3.15
CA ALA A 86 16.70 68.44 -1.74
C ALA A 86 17.21 69.82 -1.24
N PRO A 87 16.76 70.32 -0.07
CA PRO A 87 17.20 71.60 0.46
C PRO A 87 18.68 71.54 0.81
N ARG A 88 19.47 72.47 0.26
CA ARG A 88 20.88 72.65 0.63
C ARG A 88 20.95 73.21 2.06
N VAL A 89 21.42 72.39 2.99
CA VAL A 89 21.80 72.83 4.35
C VAL A 89 23.02 73.75 4.21
N GLY A 90 22.79 75.05 4.35
CA GLY A 90 23.84 76.04 4.48
C GLY A 90 24.58 75.87 5.81
N MET A 91 25.91 75.83 5.76
CA MET A 91 26.75 76.05 6.92
C MET A 91 26.68 77.53 7.29
N ASP A 92 25.76 77.89 8.17
CA ASP A 92 25.88 79.10 8.98
C ASP A 92 26.50 78.70 10.32
N VAL A 93 27.78 79.02 10.48
CA VAL A 93 28.50 78.92 11.75
C VAL A 93 28.61 80.33 12.30
N ALA A 94 27.62 80.75 13.08
CA ALA A 94 27.74 81.88 13.98
C ALA A 94 26.91 81.59 15.25
N ASP A 95 27.63 81.53 16.37
CA ASP A 95 27.22 81.73 17.76
C ASP A 95 25.91 81.08 18.27
N GLU A 96 26.06 80.17 19.25
CA GLU A 96 25.60 80.44 20.63
C GLU A 96 25.84 79.21 21.52
N ARG A 97 26.84 79.34 22.39
CA ARG A 97 27.16 78.37 23.45
C ARG A 97 26.21 78.55 24.63
N GLU A 98 24.94 78.21 24.46
CA GLU A 98 23.98 78.14 25.60
C GLU A 98 22.92 77.01 25.47
N SER A 99 23.09 76.09 24.52
CA SER A 99 22.14 74.99 24.22
C SER A 99 22.69 73.58 24.53
N ILE A 100 23.78 73.46 25.28
CA ILE A 100 24.48 72.17 25.47
C ILE A 100 23.76 71.26 26.49
N SER A 101 23.01 71.80 27.46
CA SER A 101 22.34 70.97 28.48
C SER A 101 21.00 70.39 28.01
N VAL A 102 20.30 71.04 27.08
CA VAL A 102 19.02 70.56 26.52
C VAL A 102 19.25 69.56 25.37
N ALA A 103 20.30 69.78 24.56
CA ALA A 103 20.66 68.88 23.45
C ALA A 103 21.15 67.50 23.94
N VAL A 104 21.84 67.41 25.08
CA VAL A 104 22.24 66.13 25.69
C VAL A 104 21.02 65.36 26.26
N GLY A 105 19.96 66.07 26.66
CA GLY A 105 18.70 65.45 27.05
C GLY A 105 17.95 64.86 25.85
N ALA A 106 17.92 65.57 24.72
CA ALA A 106 17.28 65.12 23.49
C ALA A 106 17.93 63.85 22.91
N THR A 107 19.27 63.80 22.86
CA THR A 107 20.00 62.61 22.38
C THR A 107 19.88 61.41 23.33
N LYS A 108 19.76 61.65 24.64
CA LYS A 108 19.53 60.58 25.63
C LYS A 108 18.13 59.96 25.50
N ILE A 109 17.12 60.79 25.23
CA ILE A 109 15.75 60.35 24.93
C ILE A 109 15.72 59.54 23.61
N GLU A 110 16.49 59.95 22.60
CA GLU A 110 16.61 59.21 21.34
C GLU A 110 17.30 57.85 21.52
N ILE A 111 18.36 57.77 22.34
CA ILE A 111 19.04 56.50 22.66
C ILE A 111 18.11 55.55 23.41
N ASP A 112 17.34 56.05 24.39
CA ASP A 112 16.36 55.23 25.12
C ASP A 112 15.25 54.74 24.17
N ARG A 113 14.79 55.57 23.23
CA ARG A 113 13.79 55.17 22.23
C ARG A 113 14.32 54.12 21.24
N ILE A 114 15.57 54.24 20.80
CA ILE A 114 16.22 53.27 19.93
C ILE A 114 16.41 51.93 20.66
N SER A 115 16.84 51.96 21.92
CA SER A 115 16.99 50.72 22.72
C SER A 115 15.66 50.00 22.94
N GLN A 116 14.56 50.74 23.16
CA GLN A 116 13.20 50.19 23.23
C GLN A 116 12.77 49.56 21.89
N LEU A 117 13.07 50.21 20.76
CA LEU A 117 12.78 49.65 19.43
C LEU A 117 13.59 48.38 19.14
N ILE A 118 14.85 48.33 19.56
CA ILE A 118 15.69 47.12 19.41
C ILE A 118 15.15 45.99 20.28
N ALA A 119 14.72 46.27 21.50
CA ALA A 119 14.12 45.28 22.38
C ALA A 119 12.81 44.72 21.80
N LEU A 120 11.93 45.61 21.32
CA LEU A 120 10.69 45.22 20.65
C LEU A 120 10.97 44.39 19.39
N ALA A 121 11.91 44.84 18.53
CA ALA A 121 12.27 44.12 17.33
C ALA A 121 12.83 42.73 17.64
N LYS A 122 13.62 42.61 18.72
CA LYS A 122 14.16 41.32 19.17
C LYS A 122 13.07 40.39 19.68
N GLU A 123 12.16 40.89 20.51
CA GLU A 123 10.99 40.13 21.00
C GLU A 123 10.14 39.62 19.83
N THR A 124 9.80 40.51 18.88
CA THR A 124 9.04 40.10 17.69
C THR A 124 9.79 39.11 16.80
N ALA A 125 11.11 39.18 16.74
CA ALA A 125 11.92 38.21 15.99
C ALA A 125 11.98 36.86 16.70
N GLU A 126 12.05 36.84 18.02
CA GLU A 126 12.00 35.62 18.84
C GLU A 126 10.63 34.93 18.69
N ASP A 127 9.53 35.68 18.74
CA ASP A 127 8.17 35.16 18.53
C ASP A 127 8.01 34.54 17.13
N VAL A 128 8.45 35.24 16.07
CA VAL A 128 8.37 34.72 14.70
C VAL A 128 9.23 33.47 14.51
N VAL A 129 10.39 33.40 15.16
CA VAL A 129 11.25 32.21 15.13
C VAL A 129 10.58 31.05 15.85
N GLU A 130 9.96 31.28 17.01
CA GLU A 130 9.24 30.25 17.75
C GLU A 130 8.03 29.71 16.97
N ASP A 131 7.26 30.60 16.33
CA ASP A 131 6.16 30.23 15.44
C ASP A 131 6.65 29.40 14.25
N ALA A 132 7.76 29.81 13.61
CA ALA A 132 8.36 29.07 12.51
C ALA A 132 8.87 27.69 12.95
N ILE A 133 9.47 27.58 14.14
CA ILE A 133 9.91 26.31 14.72
C ILE A 133 8.71 25.41 15.03
N SER A 134 7.64 25.97 15.59
CA SER A 134 6.40 25.23 15.88
C SER A 134 5.77 24.70 14.58
N ALA A 135 5.61 25.54 13.57
CA ALA A 135 5.04 25.17 12.28
C ALA A 135 5.88 24.11 11.54
N THR A 136 7.21 24.25 11.56
CA THR A 136 8.10 23.24 10.95
C THR A 136 8.05 21.92 11.71
N ARG A 137 7.92 21.95 13.03
CA ARG A 137 7.77 20.73 13.84
C ARG A 137 6.47 20.00 13.55
N GLU A 138 5.37 20.74 13.36
CA GLU A 138 4.08 20.18 12.94
C GLU A 138 4.19 19.53 11.55
N GLN A 139 4.77 20.22 10.57
CA GLN A 139 5.01 19.67 9.23
C GLN A 139 5.89 18.42 9.23
N ILE A 140 6.93 18.39 10.07
CA ILE A 140 7.77 17.19 10.24
C ILE A 140 6.94 16.05 10.84
N GLY A 141 6.05 16.34 11.80
CA GLY A 141 5.13 15.37 12.37
C GLY A 141 4.22 14.73 11.32
N ASP A 142 3.61 15.55 10.47
CA ASP A 142 2.74 15.10 9.39
C ASP A 142 3.51 14.25 8.36
N LEU A 143 4.68 14.71 7.92
CA LEU A 143 5.52 13.96 6.98
C LEU A 143 5.99 12.62 7.56
N LEU A 144 6.30 12.56 8.86
CA LEU A 144 6.65 11.30 9.51
C LEU A 144 5.44 10.36 9.61
N ALA A 145 4.24 10.88 9.86
CA ALA A 145 3.02 10.08 9.84
C ALA A 145 2.76 9.49 8.46
N ASP A 146 2.90 10.28 7.40
CA ASP A 146 2.76 9.82 6.01
C ASP A 146 3.78 8.74 5.67
N VAL A 147 5.06 8.95 6.00
CA VAL A 147 6.13 7.96 5.75
C VAL A 147 5.87 6.66 6.52
N LEU A 148 5.37 6.73 7.76
CA LEU A 148 5.01 5.54 8.52
C LEU A 148 3.86 4.77 7.86
N VAL A 149 2.80 5.45 7.42
CA VAL A 149 1.67 4.82 6.73
C VAL A 149 2.13 4.17 5.42
N VAL A 150 2.93 4.87 4.62
CA VAL A 150 3.47 4.34 3.37
C VAL A 150 4.35 3.12 3.65
N SER A 151 5.31 3.22 4.58
CA SER A 151 6.19 2.09 4.93
C SER A 151 5.44 0.88 5.47
N SER A 152 4.38 1.08 6.25
CA SER A 152 3.52 0.01 6.74
C SER A 152 2.73 -0.64 5.62
N SER A 153 2.25 0.15 4.66
CA SER A 153 1.52 -0.35 3.50
C SER A 153 2.43 -1.11 2.53
N GLU A 154 3.66 -0.63 2.31
CA GLU A 154 4.67 -1.30 1.50
C GLU A 154 5.12 -2.60 2.15
N LEU A 155 5.35 -2.59 3.46
CA LEU A 155 5.67 -3.81 4.21
C LEU A 155 4.53 -4.83 4.09
N ALA A 156 3.28 -4.42 4.32
CA ALA A 156 2.12 -5.30 4.17
C ALA A 156 1.97 -5.85 2.72
N ALA A 157 2.23 -5.01 1.71
CA ALA A 157 2.21 -5.43 0.31
C ALA A 157 3.30 -6.46 0.01
N THR A 158 4.53 -6.24 0.50
CA THR A 158 5.63 -7.19 0.32
C THR A 158 5.39 -8.52 1.04
N GLU A 159 4.84 -8.49 2.25
CA GLU A 159 4.44 -9.70 2.98
C GLU A 159 3.34 -10.47 2.25
N ALA A 160 2.33 -9.77 1.72
CA ALA A 160 1.27 -10.39 0.94
C ALA A 160 1.80 -11.05 -0.35
N LEU A 161 2.75 -10.39 -1.04
CA LEU A 161 3.42 -10.97 -2.21
C LEU A 161 4.26 -12.20 -1.84
N ALA A 162 4.97 -12.17 -0.71
CA ALA A 162 5.72 -13.34 -0.22
C ALA A 162 4.78 -14.51 0.11
N ARG A 163 3.65 -14.24 0.79
CA ARG A 163 2.62 -15.23 1.10
C ARG A 163 2.02 -15.84 -0.17
N LYS A 164 1.78 -15.01 -1.19
CA LYS A 164 1.28 -15.46 -2.49
C LYS A 164 2.29 -16.38 -3.17
N ALA A 165 3.58 -16.02 -3.18
CA ALA A 165 4.63 -16.84 -3.77
C ALA A 165 4.78 -18.20 -3.05
N GLU A 166 4.63 -18.23 -1.72
CA GLU A 166 4.60 -19.46 -0.92
C GLU A 166 3.43 -20.36 -1.34
N LEU A 167 2.22 -19.81 -1.44
CA LEU A 167 1.03 -20.55 -1.87
C LEU A 167 1.15 -21.05 -3.31
N GLU A 168 1.73 -20.27 -4.23
CA GLU A 168 1.99 -20.68 -5.61
C GLU A 168 2.97 -21.87 -5.66
N ALA A 169 4.00 -21.88 -4.80
CA ALA A 169 4.92 -23.00 -4.69
C ALA A 169 4.23 -24.26 -4.14
N GLU A 170 3.39 -24.12 -3.11
CA GLU A 170 2.59 -25.23 -2.58
C GLU A 170 1.62 -25.80 -3.62
N LEU A 171 0.96 -24.94 -4.41
CA LEU A 171 0.09 -25.38 -5.49
C LEU A 171 0.86 -26.18 -6.55
N LEU A 172 2.05 -25.73 -6.93
CA LEU A 172 2.91 -26.44 -7.88
C LEU A 172 3.33 -27.82 -7.32
N GLU A 173 3.70 -27.89 -6.04
CA GLU A 173 4.00 -29.17 -5.39
C GLU A 173 2.79 -30.11 -5.37
N LEU A 174 1.60 -29.59 -5.05
CA LEU A 174 0.36 -30.37 -5.08
C LEU A 174 0.02 -30.87 -6.48
N GLU A 175 0.19 -30.06 -7.51
CA GLU A 175 0.01 -30.46 -8.91
C GLU A 175 1.01 -31.56 -9.31
N ALA A 176 2.27 -31.41 -8.93
CA ALA A 176 3.29 -32.45 -9.13
C ALA A 176 2.89 -33.76 -8.42
N ARG A 177 2.36 -33.66 -7.20
CA ARG A 177 1.89 -34.83 -6.43
C ARG A 177 0.66 -35.49 -7.07
N ILE A 178 -0.28 -34.70 -7.58
CA ILE A 178 -1.47 -35.20 -8.28
C ILE A 178 -1.05 -35.90 -9.58
N SER A 179 -0.17 -35.29 -10.36
CA SER A 179 0.32 -35.90 -11.60
C SER A 179 1.07 -37.21 -11.34
N ALA A 180 1.90 -37.29 -10.29
CA ALA A 180 2.55 -38.52 -9.87
C ALA A 180 1.52 -39.62 -9.52
N ARG A 181 0.51 -39.31 -8.70
CA ARG A 181 -0.55 -40.27 -8.37
C ARG A 181 -1.37 -40.72 -9.59
N ARG A 182 -1.60 -39.83 -10.55
CA ARG A 182 -2.27 -40.17 -11.81
C ARG A 182 -1.42 -41.15 -12.63
N ASN A 183 -0.13 -40.87 -12.79
CA ASN A 183 0.80 -41.76 -13.47
C ASN A 183 0.85 -43.15 -12.81
N ASP A 184 0.90 -43.21 -11.48
CA ASP A 184 0.87 -44.46 -10.74
C ASP A 184 -0.44 -45.24 -10.99
N ALA A 185 -1.58 -44.54 -11.01
CA ALA A 185 -2.87 -45.15 -11.32
C ALA A 185 -2.93 -45.68 -12.75
N ASP A 186 -2.38 -44.96 -13.73
CA ASP A 186 -2.29 -45.39 -15.12
C ASP A 186 -1.38 -46.61 -15.29
N GLN A 187 -0.26 -46.67 -14.55
CA GLN A 187 0.60 -47.86 -14.52
C GLN A 187 -0.14 -49.08 -13.96
N LEU A 188 -0.89 -48.92 -12.88
CA LEU A 188 -1.71 -50.00 -12.32
C LEU A 188 -2.81 -50.44 -13.28
N ALA A 189 -3.47 -49.51 -13.97
CA ALA A 189 -4.49 -49.83 -14.97
C ALA A 189 -3.90 -50.67 -16.12
N ASN A 190 -2.74 -50.28 -16.65
CA ASN A 190 -2.04 -51.03 -17.69
C ASN A 190 -1.62 -52.43 -17.22
N LEU A 191 -1.16 -52.56 -15.96
CA LEU A 191 -0.80 -53.85 -15.37
C LEU A 191 -2.04 -54.76 -15.20
N ILE A 192 -3.18 -54.20 -14.80
CA ILE A 192 -4.44 -54.94 -14.72
C ILE A 192 -4.88 -55.39 -16.12
N GLU A 193 -4.79 -54.52 -17.12
CA GLU A 193 -5.19 -54.86 -18.49
C GLU A 193 -4.31 -55.95 -19.10
N THR A 194 -2.99 -55.86 -18.92
CA THR A 194 -2.05 -56.90 -19.38
C THR A 194 -2.30 -58.24 -18.69
N ARG A 195 -2.52 -58.24 -17.37
CA ARG A 195 -2.90 -59.46 -16.64
C ARG A 195 -4.24 -60.01 -17.10
N ARG A 196 -5.25 -59.15 -17.33
CA ARG A 196 -6.56 -59.56 -17.87
C ARG A 196 -6.41 -60.23 -19.24
N ARG A 197 -5.56 -59.68 -20.11
CA ARG A 197 -5.27 -60.25 -21.43
C ARG A 197 -4.61 -61.62 -21.31
N ALA A 198 -3.57 -61.75 -20.48
CA ALA A 198 -2.87 -63.01 -20.26
C ALA A 198 -3.81 -64.09 -19.68
N LEU A 199 -4.65 -63.75 -18.70
CA LEU A 199 -5.66 -64.67 -18.17
C LEU A 199 -6.70 -65.05 -19.22
N GLY A 200 -7.10 -64.12 -20.10
CA GLY A 200 -7.99 -64.39 -21.22
C GLY A 200 -7.38 -65.33 -22.27
N GLU A 201 -6.08 -65.22 -22.54
CA GLU A 201 -5.34 -66.15 -23.40
C GLU A 201 -5.24 -67.55 -22.78
N ILE A 202 -4.86 -67.64 -21.50
CA ILE A 202 -4.81 -68.92 -20.77
C ILE A 202 -6.20 -69.59 -20.75
N ALA A 203 -7.25 -68.83 -20.44
CA ALA A 203 -8.62 -69.36 -20.46
C ALA A 203 -9.04 -69.83 -21.86
N ARG A 204 -8.65 -69.11 -22.91
CA ARG A 204 -8.89 -69.52 -24.31
C ARG A 204 -8.15 -70.82 -24.64
N ASP A 205 -6.88 -70.94 -24.28
CA ASP A 205 -6.07 -72.15 -24.51
C ASP A 205 -6.63 -73.36 -23.77
N LEU A 206 -7.10 -73.16 -22.53
CA LEU A 206 -7.77 -74.21 -21.75
C LEU A 206 -9.13 -74.61 -22.34
N SER A 207 -9.92 -73.64 -22.83
CA SER A 207 -11.23 -73.90 -23.47
C SER A 207 -11.13 -74.51 -24.87
N GLY A 208 -9.99 -74.33 -25.55
CA GLY A 208 -9.72 -74.89 -26.88
C GLY A 208 -9.19 -76.32 -26.85
N ARG A 209 -8.84 -76.84 -25.67
CA ARG A 209 -8.51 -78.26 -25.47
C ARG A 209 -9.84 -79.03 -25.38
N PRO A 210 -10.20 -79.90 -26.35
CA PRO A 210 -11.40 -80.71 -26.20
C PRO A 210 -11.22 -81.56 -24.96
N ASP A 211 -12.12 -81.39 -23.99
CA ASP A 211 -12.18 -82.23 -22.80
C ASP A 211 -12.15 -83.68 -23.26
N GLY A 212 -11.11 -84.40 -22.82
CA GLY A 212 -11.16 -85.85 -22.77
C GLY A 212 -12.35 -86.28 -21.91
N PRO A 213 -12.82 -87.53 -22.04
CA PRO A 213 -14.04 -88.01 -21.42
C PRO A 213 -14.12 -87.64 -19.92
N PRO A 214 -15.34 -87.34 -19.41
CA PRO A 214 -15.56 -86.69 -18.11
C PRO A 214 -15.23 -87.63 -16.94
N GLY A 215 -13.94 -87.79 -16.64
CA GLY A 215 -13.43 -88.68 -15.61
C GLY A 215 -12.27 -88.12 -14.80
N ASP A 216 -11.45 -87.23 -15.37
CA ASP A 216 -10.19 -86.80 -14.74
C ASP A 216 -10.02 -85.27 -14.78
N HIS A 217 -10.85 -84.55 -14.02
CA HIS A 217 -10.55 -83.16 -13.66
C HIS A 217 -10.20 -83.10 -12.16
N PRO A 218 -8.99 -82.67 -11.76
CA PRO A 218 -8.60 -82.59 -10.35
C PRO A 218 -9.28 -81.44 -9.57
N ALA A 219 -10.35 -80.84 -10.10
CA ALA A 219 -11.01 -79.68 -9.51
C ALA A 219 -12.09 -80.03 -8.46
N THR A 220 -12.34 -81.32 -8.16
CA THR A 220 -13.29 -81.73 -7.11
C THR A 220 -12.61 -82.22 -5.83
N ALA A 221 -11.30 -82.02 -5.66
CA ALA A 221 -10.68 -82.22 -4.36
C ALA A 221 -11.15 -81.10 -3.41
N SER A 222 -12.06 -81.46 -2.50
CA SER A 222 -12.47 -80.66 -1.35
C SER A 222 -11.28 -79.91 -0.76
N VAL A 223 -11.30 -78.58 -0.85
CA VAL A 223 -10.45 -77.72 -0.03
C VAL A 223 -11.03 -77.72 1.37
N GLU A 224 -10.76 -78.79 2.11
CA GLU A 224 -10.92 -78.86 3.55
C GLU A 224 -9.72 -78.13 4.16
N GLY A 225 -9.86 -76.81 4.33
CA GLY A 225 -8.75 -75.97 4.76
C GLY A 225 -9.01 -74.47 4.63
N VAL A 226 -10.21 -74.01 4.98
CA VAL A 226 -10.40 -72.58 5.32
C VAL A 226 -9.73 -72.40 6.68
N ALA A 227 -8.53 -71.83 6.69
CA ALA A 227 -7.94 -71.29 7.89
C ALA A 227 -8.85 -70.17 8.40
N VAL A 228 -9.66 -70.51 9.41
CA VAL A 228 -10.31 -69.57 10.30
C VAL A 228 -9.21 -68.65 10.82
N ILE A 229 -9.33 -67.35 10.54
CA ILE A 229 -8.49 -66.35 11.18
C ILE A 229 -8.87 -66.39 12.66
N ASP A 230 -7.95 -66.91 13.47
CA ASP A 230 -8.08 -66.92 14.92
C ASP A 230 -8.25 -65.47 15.41
N ASP A 231 -9.36 -65.29 16.12
CA ASP A 231 -9.71 -64.13 16.90
C ASP A 231 -8.74 -64.07 18.09
N PHE A 232 -7.73 -63.19 18.01
CA PHE A 232 -6.79 -63.01 19.12
C PHE A 232 -7.46 -62.24 20.27
N PRO A 233 -7.38 -62.74 21.52
CA PRO A 233 -7.99 -62.07 22.65
C PRO A 233 -7.24 -60.78 22.97
N SER A 234 -8.02 -59.73 23.17
CA SER A 234 -7.56 -58.47 23.73
C SER A 234 -6.95 -58.70 25.11
N THR A 235 -5.67 -58.34 25.29
CA THR A 235 -5.15 -58.00 26.62
C THR A 235 -4.08 -56.91 26.47
N GLU A 236 -4.34 -55.83 27.18
CA GLU A 236 -3.55 -54.63 27.36
C GLU A 236 -2.11 -54.96 27.79
N MET A 237 -1.11 -54.29 27.21
CA MET A 237 -0.03 -53.60 27.95
C MET A 237 0.69 -52.59 27.05
N ALA A 238 0.81 -51.38 27.58
CA ALA A 238 1.40 -50.17 27.02
C ALA A 238 2.84 -50.29 26.49
N ARG A 239 3.16 -49.54 25.41
CA ARG A 239 4.04 -48.34 25.46
C ARG A 239 4.28 -47.72 24.07
N GLU A 240 4.03 -46.41 24.02
CA GLU A 240 4.70 -45.34 23.25
C GLU A 240 4.77 -45.39 21.71
N ALA A 241 3.81 -44.70 21.07
CA ALA A 241 4.02 -43.98 19.81
C ALA A 241 3.04 -42.77 19.73
N PRO A 242 3.42 -41.63 19.12
CA PRO A 242 2.73 -40.36 19.31
C PRO A 242 1.40 -40.29 18.54
N ALA A 243 0.34 -39.99 19.28
CA ALA A 243 -1.01 -39.84 18.77
C ALA A 243 -1.13 -38.61 17.85
N ARG A 244 -1.26 -38.83 16.53
CA ARG A 244 -1.92 -37.85 15.64
C ARG A 244 -3.42 -37.96 15.84
N ARG A 245 -3.97 -37.05 16.64
CA ARG A 245 -5.41 -36.90 16.85
C ARG A 245 -6.07 -36.45 15.55
N THR A 246 -6.85 -37.32 14.93
CA THR A 246 -7.90 -36.93 13.98
C THR A 246 -9.05 -36.34 14.78
N ARG A 247 -9.13 -35.00 14.85
CA ARG A 247 -10.25 -34.30 15.47
C ARG A 247 -11.41 -34.27 14.47
N GLN A 248 -12.41 -35.12 14.69
CA GLN A 248 -13.74 -34.94 14.10
C GLN A 248 -14.28 -33.59 14.56
N ILE A 249 -14.49 -32.69 13.61
CA ILE A 249 -15.08 -31.38 13.87
C ILE A 249 -16.59 -31.60 14.01
N ARG A 250 -17.06 -31.73 15.25
CA ARG A 250 -18.47 -31.47 15.56
C ARG A 250 -18.61 -29.97 15.75
N SER A 251 -19.61 -29.40 15.08
CA SER A 251 -20.00 -28.00 15.16
C SER A 251 -20.17 -27.57 16.62
N GLY A 252 -19.42 -26.54 17.05
CA GLY A 252 -19.73 -25.77 18.26
C GLY A 252 -18.71 -25.77 19.41
N GLU A 253 -17.44 -26.12 19.22
CA GLU A 253 -16.45 -26.06 20.30
C GLU A 253 -15.41 -24.95 20.04
N GLU A 254 -15.34 -23.98 20.97
CA GLU A 254 -14.42 -22.84 20.96
C GLU A 254 -12.97 -23.31 20.77
N ILE A 255 -12.28 -22.73 19.79
CA ILE A 255 -10.87 -22.97 19.55
C ILE A 255 -10.11 -22.11 20.56
N ASP A 256 -9.60 -22.73 21.62
CA ASP A 256 -8.59 -22.14 22.51
C ASP A 256 -7.27 -21.95 21.76
N ASP A 257 -7.22 -20.92 20.91
CA ASP A 257 -6.00 -20.48 20.25
C ASP A 257 -5.30 -19.43 21.15
N PRO A 258 -4.00 -19.61 21.48
CA PRO A 258 -3.24 -18.60 22.23
C PRO A 258 -3.19 -17.25 21.50
N PHE A 259 -3.41 -17.24 20.18
CA PHE A 259 -3.43 -16.04 19.36
C PHE A 259 -4.70 -15.18 19.59
N PHE A 260 -5.89 -15.81 19.69
CA PHE A 260 -7.15 -15.09 19.94
C PHE A 260 -7.31 -14.66 21.41
N SER A 261 -6.67 -15.38 22.34
CA SER A 261 -6.61 -15.01 23.76
C SER A 261 -5.91 -13.66 23.99
N ALA A 262 -4.96 -13.29 23.13
CA ALA A 262 -4.25 -12.02 23.21
C ALA A 262 -5.08 -10.83 22.70
N LEU A 263 -6.05 -11.06 21.80
CA LEU A 263 -6.92 -10.01 21.26
C LEU A 263 -8.06 -9.61 22.22
N HIS A 264 -8.43 -10.49 23.16
CA HIS A 264 -9.46 -10.23 24.16
C HIS A 264 -8.96 -9.58 25.45
N ARG A 265 -7.63 -9.55 25.69
CA ARG A 265 -7.05 -8.72 26.77
C ARG A 265 -6.90 -7.27 26.31
N ARG A 266 -8.03 -6.57 26.25
CA ARG A 266 -8.03 -5.10 26.37
C ARG A 266 -8.02 -4.76 27.86
N GLU A 267 -6.84 -4.77 28.48
CA GLU A 267 -6.64 -3.99 29.71
C GLU A 267 -6.24 -2.57 29.32
N PRO A 268 -6.95 -1.53 29.80
CA PRO A 268 -6.55 -0.15 29.58
C PRO A 268 -5.32 0.16 30.43
N LEU A 269 -4.24 0.63 29.78
CA LEU A 269 -3.10 1.25 30.47
C LEU A 269 -3.51 2.65 30.92
N GLU A 270 -4.25 2.74 32.02
CA GLU A 270 -4.45 3.97 32.78
C GLU A 270 -3.67 3.93 34.10
N GLY A 271 -2.65 4.79 34.17
CA GLY A 271 -2.24 5.55 35.36
C GLY A 271 -1.94 4.82 36.67
N GLU A 272 -0.65 4.65 36.97
CA GLU A 272 -0.16 4.79 38.35
C GLU A 272 0.92 5.89 38.41
N GLN A 273 0.46 7.11 38.68
CA GLN A 273 1.22 8.08 39.46
C GLN A 273 0.74 8.01 40.91
N SER A 274 1.64 8.37 41.84
CA SER A 274 1.47 8.47 43.30
C SER A 274 1.68 7.14 44.03
N GLY A 275 2.60 6.97 44.98
CA GLY A 275 3.33 7.93 45.79
C GLY A 275 3.37 7.39 47.21
N THR A 276 4.56 7.06 47.72
CA THR A 276 5.01 7.14 49.13
C THR A 276 6.50 6.81 49.18
#